data_AF-A0A3S5DHR4-F1
#
_entry.id   AF-A0A3S5DHR4-F1
#
_cell.length_a   1.000
_cell.length_b   1.000
_cell.length_c   1.000
_cell.angle_alpha   90.00
_cell.angle_beta   90.00
_cell.angle_gamma   90.00
#
_symmetry.space_group_name_H-M   'P 1'
#
loop_
_entity.id
_entity.type
_entity.pdbx_description
1 polymer ?
#
loop_
_entity_poly.entity_id
_entity_poly.type
_entity_poly.pdbx_seq_one_letter_code
_entity_poly.pdbx_strand_id
1 'polypeptide(L)' 'MIEYASHNILYAWGNDTNVVDNPMAIILNLCVDTLQQVEGFNNYADFQQGMTQINGVIAHGRQQVADRCQRFAQKISR' A
#
# COMPACT_ATOMS: atom_id res chain seq x y z
N MET A 1 21.31 13.18 2.11
CA MET A 1 19.82 13.15 2.03
C MET A 1 19.20 12.89 3.40
N ILE A 2 19.67 11.88 4.16
CA ILE A 2 19.31 11.68 5.59
C ILE A 2 19.74 12.88 6.46
N GLU A 3 20.90 13.47 6.16
CA GLU A 3 21.50 14.58 6.93
C GLU A 3 20.71 15.89 6.94
N TYR A 4 19.74 16.05 6.03
CA TYR A 4 18.95 17.28 5.90
C TYR A 4 17.48 17.09 6.29
N ALA A 5 17.08 15.87 6.68
CA ALA A 5 15.72 15.55 7.04
C ALA A 5 15.57 15.49 8.57
N SER A 6 14.60 16.23 9.12
CA SER A 6 14.29 16.18 10.56
C SER A 6 13.78 14.80 10.99
N HIS A 7 13.17 14.05 10.07
CA HIS A 7 12.68 12.70 10.29
C HIS A 7 12.97 11.85 9.06
N ASN A 8 13.31 10.58 9.29
CA ASN A 8 13.57 9.60 8.24
C ASN A 8 12.68 8.38 8.49
N ILE A 9 12.10 7.83 7.41
CA ILE A 9 11.26 6.64 7.49
C ILE A 9 11.87 5.56 6.61
N LEU A 10 12.10 4.40 7.20
CA LEU A 10 12.54 3.21 6.49
C LEU A 10 11.35 2.59 5.77
N TYR A 11 11.56 2.20 4.53
CA TYR A 11 10.57 1.49 3.73
C TYR A 11 11.18 0.21 3.18
N ALA A 12 10.33 -0.77 2.92
CA ALA A 12 10.68 -1.98 2.20
C ALA A 12 10.02 -1.94 0.82
N TRP A 13 10.70 -2.47 -0.19
CA TRP A 13 10.16 -2.56 -1.54
C TRP A 13 10.53 -3.90 -2.16
N GLY A 14 9.55 -4.57 -2.75
CA GLY A 14 9.72 -5.85 -3.40
C GLY A 14 8.42 -6.64 -3.49
N ASN A 15 8.44 -7.73 -4.26
CA ASN A 15 7.26 -8.58 -4.42
C ASN A 15 6.85 -9.32 -3.14
N ASP A 16 7.81 -9.51 -2.22
CA ASP A 16 7.63 -10.30 -1.01
C ASP A 16 7.52 -9.43 0.25
N THR A 17 7.54 -8.10 0.11
CA THR A 17 7.44 -7.18 1.25
C THR A 17 5.98 -6.91 1.60
N ASN A 18 5.72 -6.70 2.89
CA ASN A 18 4.39 -6.31 3.34
C ASN A 18 4.00 -4.96 2.72
N VAL A 19 2.78 -4.83 2.21
CA VAL A 19 2.32 -3.62 1.53
C VAL A 19 2.35 -2.40 2.43
N VAL A 20 2.14 -2.56 3.73
CA VAL A 20 2.19 -1.44 4.68
C VAL A 20 3.60 -0.86 4.84
N ASP A 21 4.64 -1.63 4.50
CA ASP A 21 6.04 -1.18 4.53
C ASP A 21 6.45 -0.48 3.22
N ASN A 22 5.60 -0.51 2.18
CA ASN A 22 5.89 0.19 0.94
C ASN A 22 5.74 1.70 1.13
N PRO A 23 6.58 2.50 0.42
CA PRO A 23 6.61 3.95 0.62
C PRO A 23 5.27 4.62 0.33
N MET A 24 4.47 4.10 -0.61
CA MET A 24 3.14 4.65 -0.90
C MET A 24 2.15 4.44 0.24
N ALA A 25 2.16 3.26 0.88
CA ALA A 25 1.28 2.97 2.01
C ALA A 25 1.68 3.79 3.24
N ILE A 26 2.99 3.91 3.49
CA ILE A 26 3.55 4.76 4.54
C ILE A 26 3.09 6.22 4.38
N ILE A 27 3.24 6.79 3.18
CA ILE A 27 2.84 8.18 2.91
C ILE A 27 1.32 8.36 3.11
N LEU A 28 0.51 7.44 2.61
CA LEU A 28 -0.94 7.49 2.81
C LEU A 28 -1.31 7.45 4.30
N ASN A 29 -0.68 6.56 5.06
CA ASN A 29 -0.91 6.45 6.51
C ASN A 29 -0.52 7.74 7.24
N LEU A 30 0.61 8.37 6.89
CA LEU A 30 1.02 9.66 7.45
C LEU A 30 0.01 10.78 7.17
N CYS A 31 -0.56 10.82 5.95
CA CYS A 31 -1.60 11.79 5.63
C CYS A 31 -2.85 11.59 6.50
N VAL A 32 -3.29 10.34 6.67
CA VAL A 32 -4.46 10.00 7.48
C VAL A 32 -4.22 10.24 8.97
N ASP A 33 -3.05 9.88 9.49
CA ASP A 33 -2.64 10.15 10.87
C ASP A 33 -2.60 11.66 11.15
N THR A 34 -2.08 12.45 10.20
CA THR A 34 -2.05 13.91 10.32
C THR A 34 -3.47 14.48 10.34
N LEU A 35 -4.33 14.06 9.40
CA LEU A 35 -5.73 14.49 9.32
C LEU A 35 -6.48 14.18 10.62
N GLN A 36 -6.32 12.97 11.14
CA GLN A 36 -6.91 12.55 12.42
C GLN A 36 -6.44 13.44 13.58
N GLN A 37 -5.16 13.80 13.63
CA GLN A 37 -4.59 14.61 14.71
C GLN A 37 -4.99 16.09 14.65
N VAL A 38 -5.12 16.66 13.45
CA VAL A 38 -5.34 18.11 13.28
C VAL A 38 -6.81 18.50 13.14
N GLU A 39 -7.62 17.66 12.49
CA GLU A 39 -9.02 17.96 12.16
C GLU A 39 -10.00 16.93 12.73
N GLY A 40 -9.49 15.73 13.08
CA GLY A 40 -10.32 14.57 13.39
C GLY A 40 -10.81 13.91 12.10
N PHE A 41 -10.79 12.58 12.09
CA PHE A 41 -11.22 11.77 10.97
C PHE A 41 -12.10 10.62 11.45
N ASN A 42 -13.41 10.75 11.23
CA ASN A 42 -14.41 9.82 11.76
C ASN A 42 -14.18 8.36 11.36
N ASN A 43 -13.55 8.10 10.21
CA ASN A 43 -13.26 6.76 9.71
C ASN A 43 -11.82 6.29 9.97
N TYR A 44 -11.11 6.92 10.90
CA TYR A 44 -9.73 6.55 11.22
C TYR A 44 -9.60 5.07 11.61
N ALA A 45 -10.48 4.58 12.48
CA ALA A 45 -10.46 3.18 12.92
C ALA A 45 -10.70 2.21 11.76
N ASP A 46 -11.68 2.50 10.89
CA ASP A 46 -11.97 1.69 9.71
C ASP A 46 -10.79 1.68 8.73
N PHE A 47 -10.15 2.83 8.54
CA PHE A 47 -8.95 2.94 7.71
C PHE A 47 -7.81 2.07 8.26
N GLN A 48 -7.50 2.19 9.56
CA GLN A 48 -6.46 1.37 10.20
C GLN A 48 -6.78 -0.12 10.07
N GLN A 49 -8.04 -0.51 10.29
CA GLN A 49 -8.48 -1.88 10.08
C GLN A 49 -8.29 -2.33 8.62
N GLY A 50 -8.65 -1.51 7.65
CA GLY A 50 -8.44 -1.78 6.22
C GLY A 50 -6.97 -2.01 5.87
N MET A 51 -6.06 -1.21 6.44
CA MET A 51 -4.62 -1.37 6.26
C MET A 51 -4.09 -2.71 6.78
N THR A 52 -4.67 -3.28 7.84
CA THR A 52 -4.30 -4.64 8.31
C THR A 52 -4.70 -5.75 7.33
N GLN A 53 -5.69 -5.51 6.48
CA GLN A 53 -6.26 -6.50 5.56
C GLN A 53 -5.72 -6.36 4.13
N ILE A 54 -5.00 -5.28 3.82
CA ILE A 54 -4.64 -4.89 2.45
C ILE A 54 -3.86 -5.97 1.69
N ASN A 55 -2.97 -6.70 2.37
CA ASN A 55 -2.25 -7.82 1.77
C ASN A 55 -3.18 -8.94 1.28
N GLY A 56 -4.21 -9.27 2.07
CA GLY A 56 -5.20 -10.27 1.70
C GLY A 56 -6.02 -9.82 0.50
N VAL A 57 -6.43 -8.54 0.47
CA VAL A 57 -7.14 -7.94 -0.67
C VAL A 57 -6.30 -8.03 -1.94
N ILE A 58 -5.02 -7.67 -1.87
CA ILE A 58 -4.10 -7.73 -3.02
C ILE A 58 -3.88 -9.18 -3.48
N ALA A 59 -3.69 -10.11 -2.54
CA ALA A 59 -3.53 -11.53 -2.87
C ALA A 59 -4.75 -12.08 -3.64
N HIS A 60 -5.95 -11.77 -3.17
CA HIS A 60 -7.18 -12.16 -3.88
C HIS A 60 -7.34 -11.44 -5.22
N GLY A 61 -7.02 -10.14 -5.30
CA GLY A 61 -7.03 -9.39 -6.56
C GLY A 61 -6.11 -10.02 -7.61
N ARG A 62 -4.90 -10.44 -7.21
CA ARG A 62 -3.95 -11.17 -8.08
C ARG A 62 -4.54 -12.46 -8.61
N GLN A 63 -5.22 -13.24 -7.78
CA GLN A 63 -5.90 -14.48 -8.21
C GLN A 63 -7.00 -14.19 -9.22
N GLN A 64 -7.84 -13.17 -8.99
CA GLN A 64 -8.95 -12.81 -9.87
C GLN A 64 -8.50 -12.38 -11.27
N VAL A 65 -7.33 -11.74 -11.39
CA VAL A 65 -6.83 -11.23 -12.68
C VAL A 65 -5.85 -12.17 -13.37
N ALA A 66 -5.39 -13.24 -12.72
CA ALA A 66 -4.34 -14.13 -13.21
C ALA A 66 -4.59 -14.63 -14.64
N ASP A 67 -5.76 -15.21 -14.91
CA ASP A 67 -6.17 -15.70 -16.23
C ASP A 67 -6.14 -14.61 -17.31
N ARG A 68 -6.63 -13.41 -16.97
CA ARG A 68 -6.66 -12.28 -17.89
C ARG A 68 -5.25 -11.81 -18.22
N CYS A 69 -4.36 -11.76 -17.23
CA CYS A 69 -2.95 -11.43 -17.42
C CYS A 69 -2.25 -12.45 -18.32
N GLN A 70 -2.51 -13.75 -18.14
CA GLN A 70 -1.94 -14.79 -18.99
C GLN A 70 -2.41 -14.67 -20.45
N ARG A 71 -3.72 -14.50 -20.67
CA ARG A 71 -4.27 -14.29 -22.03
C ARG A 71 -3.72 -13.02 -22.68
N PHE A 72 -3.56 -11.95 -21.90
CA PHE A 72 -2.96 -10.71 -22.38
C PHE A 72 -1.51 -10.93 -22.83
N ALA A 73 -0.69 -11.59 -22.00
CA ALA A 73 0.70 -11.91 -22.33
C ALA A 73 0.80 -12.72 -23.64
N GLN A 74 -0.03 -13.75 -23.80
CA GLN A 74 -0.08 -14.56 -25.04
C GLN A 74 -0.44 -13.74 -26.28
N LYS A 75 -1.30 -12.73 -26.14
CA LYS A 75 -1.71 -11.86 -27.25
C LYS A 75 -0.58 -10.94 -27.71
N ILE A 76 0.21 -10.41 -26.77
CA ILE A 76 1.29 -9.45 -27.08
C ILE A 76 2.62 -10.11 -27.47
N SER A 77 2.79 -11.41 -27.18
CA SER A 77 3.95 -12.20 -27.62
C SER A 77 3.81 -12.77 -29.04
N ARG A 78 2.76 -12.40 -29.77
CA ARG A 78 2.53 -12.69 -31.19
C ARG A 78 2.68 -11.42 -32.01
#